data_AF-A0A2P2GKR0-F1
#
_entry.id   AF-A0A2P2GKR0-F1
#
_cell.length_a   1.000
_cell.length_b   1.000
_cell.length_c   1.000
_cell.angle_alpha   90.00
_cell.angle_beta   90.00
_cell.angle_gamma   90.00
#
_symmetry.space_group_name_H-M   'P 1'
#
loop_
_entity.id
_entity.type
_entity.pdbx_description
1 polymer ?
#
loop_
_entity_poly.entity_id
_entity_poly.type
_entity_poly.pdbx_seq_one_letter_code
_entity_poly.pdbx_strand_id
1 'polypeptide(L)'
;MTTHPTTLRQADQALTARAVSSAQFLAGVLAAAELDVVGQPDKLPELLFPDLDAEAVRRVWNTALTVGYRLRKLAEQPRWDDAALRRLRGSLTEAGYTGMGQLAERSLNTLHPADTDVRTARDRT
;
A
#
# COMPACT_ATOMS: atom_id res chain seq x y z
N MET A 1 33.79 -15.78 -23.90
CA MET A 1 33.09 -14.49 -24.10
C MET A 1 31.81 -14.49 -23.28
N THR A 2 31.88 -13.83 -22.11
CA THR A 2 30.80 -13.17 -21.34
C THR A 2 29.46 -13.90 -21.07
N THR A 3 29.41 -14.64 -19.96
CA THR A 3 28.17 -15.05 -19.26
C THR A 3 28.03 -14.36 -17.90
N HIS A 4 28.01 -13.02 -17.82
CA HIS A 4 28.07 -12.33 -16.52
C HIS A 4 27.12 -11.16 -16.19
N PRO A 5 26.31 -10.56 -17.09
CA PRO A 5 25.36 -9.52 -16.65
C PRO A 5 24.04 -10.09 -16.10
N THR A 6 23.52 -11.18 -16.67
CA THR A 6 22.24 -11.78 -16.25
C THR A 6 22.34 -12.46 -14.89
N THR A 7 23.46 -13.10 -14.59
CA THR A 7 23.70 -13.82 -13.33
C THR A 7 23.95 -12.88 -12.15
N LEU A 8 24.67 -11.77 -12.34
CA LEU A 8 24.83 -10.74 -11.30
C LEU A 8 23.50 -10.05 -10.98
N ARG A 9 22.71 -9.67 -12.00
CA ARG A 9 21.38 -9.09 -11.80
C ARG A 9 20.43 -10.06 -11.09
N GLN A 10 20.44 -11.34 -11.46
CA GLN A 10 19.64 -12.38 -10.80
C GLN A 10 20.07 -12.59 -9.34
N ALA A 11 21.38 -12.60 -9.08
CA ALA A 11 21.92 -12.70 -7.72
C ALA A 11 21.53 -11.48 -6.87
N ASP A 12 21.65 -10.27 -7.41
CA ASP A 12 21.25 -9.02 -6.74
C ASP A 12 19.75 -9.00 -6.43
N GLN A 13 18.91 -9.41 -7.38
CA GLN A 13 17.47 -9.55 -7.17
C GLN A 13 17.14 -10.59 -6.09
N ALA A 14 17.83 -11.73 -6.09
CA ALA A 14 17.62 -12.78 -5.09
C ALA A 14 18.06 -12.33 -3.69
N LEU A 15 19.19 -11.63 -3.59
CA LEU A 15 19.68 -11.06 -2.34
C LEU A 15 18.74 -9.97 -1.82
N THR A 16 18.25 -9.09 -2.69
CA THR A 16 17.26 -8.07 -2.36
C THR A 16 15.96 -8.71 -1.88
N ALA A 17 15.42 -9.69 -2.62
CA ALA A 17 14.22 -10.41 -2.22
C ALA A 17 14.38 -11.09 -0.86
N ARG A 18 15.56 -11.67 -0.59
CA ARG A 18 15.87 -12.27 0.70
C ARG A 18 15.95 -11.23 1.81
N ALA A 19 16.61 -10.09 1.58
CA ALA A 19 16.70 -9.00 2.55
C ALA A 19 15.31 -8.45 2.89
N VAL A 20 14.45 -8.24 1.88
CA VAL A 20 13.04 -7.84 2.05
C VAL A 20 12.28 -8.89 2.86
N SER A 21 12.41 -10.17 2.52
CA SER A 21 11.76 -11.26 3.27
C SER A 21 12.21 -11.32 4.72
N SER A 22 13.51 -11.17 4.99
CA SER A 22 14.04 -11.11 6.36
C SER A 22 13.54 -9.89 7.12
N ALA A 23 13.46 -8.73 6.47
CA ALA A 23 12.89 -7.52 7.07
C ALA A 23 11.40 -7.69 7.41
N GLN A 24 10.62 -8.33 6.53
CA GLN A 24 9.21 -8.65 6.78
C GLN A 24 9.05 -9.62 7.96
N PHE A 25 9.91 -10.65 8.06
CA PHE A 25 9.91 -11.56 9.20
C PHE A 25 10.20 -10.83 10.51
N LEU A 26 11.24 -9.98 10.55
CA LEU A 26 11.59 -9.19 11.73
C LEU A 26 10.47 -8.21 12.11
N ALA A 27 9.83 -7.56 11.14
CA ALA A 27 8.68 -6.71 11.38
C ALA A 27 7.52 -7.48 12.02
N GLY A 28 7.28 -8.72 11.58
CA GLY A 28 6.28 -9.60 12.20
C GLY A 28 6.63 -9.96 13.66
N VAL A 29 7.89 -10.25 13.95
CA VAL A 29 8.36 -10.52 15.32
C VAL A 29 8.22 -9.28 16.21
N LEU A 30 8.57 -8.09 15.71
CA LEU A 30 8.39 -6.82 16.43
C LEU A 30 6.91 -6.56 16.75
N ALA A 31 6.03 -6.70 15.77
CA ALA A 31 4.59 -6.52 15.97
C ALA A 31 4.02 -7.51 17.01
N ALA A 32 4.50 -8.77 16.99
CA ALA A 32 4.12 -9.76 18.00
C ALA A 32 4.61 -9.37 19.41
N ALA A 33 5.84 -8.88 19.54
CA ALA A 33 6.40 -8.43 20.81
C ALA A 33 5.69 -7.18 21.35
N GLU A 34 5.37 -6.21 20.48
CA GLU A 34 4.55 -5.05 20.85
C GLU A 34 3.18 -5.49 21.36
N LEU A 35 2.53 -6.43 20.68
CA LEU A 35 1.24 -6.95 21.11
C LEU A 35 1.32 -7.72 22.43
N ASP A 36 2.41 -8.45 22.69
CA ASP A 36 2.66 -9.12 23.97
C ASP A 36 2.78 -8.11 25.13
N VAL A 37 3.51 -7.01 24.91
CA VAL A 37 3.65 -5.92 25.90
C VAL A 37 2.33 -5.19 26.16
N VAL A 38 1.56 -4.92 25.10
CA VAL A 38 0.31 -4.14 25.19
C VAL A 38 -0.88 -5.01 25.61
N GLY A 39 -0.82 -6.32 25.35
CA GLY A 39 -1.81 -7.34 25.68
C GLY A 39 -3.08 -7.32 24.83
N GLN A 40 -3.41 -6.21 24.15
CA GLN A 40 -4.58 -6.08 23.28
C GLN A 40 -4.30 -5.13 22.10
N PRO A 41 -4.65 -5.49 20.85
CA PRO A 41 -4.38 -4.64 19.70
C PRO A 41 -5.01 -3.25 19.81
N ASP A 42 -6.18 -3.14 20.45
CA ASP A 42 -6.93 -1.89 20.58
C ASP A 42 -6.24 -0.85 21.48
N LYS A 43 -5.27 -1.27 22.31
CA LYS A 43 -4.48 -0.40 23.17
C LYS A 43 -3.18 0.07 22.52
N LEU A 44 -2.78 -0.56 21.41
CA LEU A 44 -1.53 -0.25 20.70
C LEU A 44 -1.46 1.22 20.24
N PRO A 45 -2.55 1.85 19.75
CA PRO A 45 -2.49 3.25 19.32
C PRO A 45 -2.14 4.20 20.47
N GLU A 46 -2.71 3.98 21.65
CA GLU A 46 -2.44 4.81 22.84
C GLU A 46 -1.00 4.65 23.33
N LEU A 47 -0.42 3.46 23.17
CA LEU A 47 0.98 3.19 23.52
C LEU A 47 1.97 3.82 22.52
N LEU A 48 1.65 3.83 21.23
CA LEU A 48 2.50 4.41 20.18
C LEU A 48 2.49 5.95 20.20
N PHE A 49 1.44 6.56 20.75
CA PHE A 49 1.26 8.02 20.81
C PHE A 49 0.98 8.50 22.25
N PRO A 50 1.91 8.28 23.20
CA PRO A 50 1.66 8.50 24.62
C PRO A 50 1.45 9.98 24.98
N ASP A 51 1.98 10.90 24.16
CA ASP A 51 1.90 12.35 24.40
C ASP A 51 0.64 13.00 23.82
N LEU A 52 -0.21 12.23 23.14
CA LEU A 52 -1.44 12.72 22.50
C LEU A 52 -2.69 12.36 23.32
N ASP A 53 -3.76 13.14 23.12
CA ASP A 53 -5.07 12.80 23.70
C ASP A 53 -5.55 11.43 23.23
N ALA A 54 -5.75 10.51 24.17
CA ALA A 54 -6.10 9.11 23.90
C ALA A 54 -7.42 8.99 23.12
N GLU A 55 -8.39 9.86 23.38
CA GLU A 55 -9.67 9.83 22.67
C GLU A 55 -9.49 10.25 21.20
N ALA A 56 -8.71 11.30 20.94
CA ALA A 56 -8.36 11.72 19.59
C ALA A 56 -7.60 10.64 18.82
N VAL A 57 -6.57 10.02 19.44
CA VAL A 57 -5.80 8.92 18.84
C VAL A 57 -6.72 7.77 18.44
N ARG A 58 -7.62 7.36 19.34
CA ARG A 58 -8.55 6.25 19.09
C ARG A 58 -9.57 6.58 17.99
N ARG A 59 -10.09 7.81 17.93
CA ARG A 59 -10.98 8.26 16.84
C ARG A 59 -10.28 8.21 15.47
N VAL A 60 -9.04 8.72 15.39
CA VAL A 60 -8.25 8.72 14.15
C VAL A 60 -7.92 7.29 13.71
N TRP A 61 -7.46 6.46 14.65
CA TRP A 61 -7.11 5.07 14.38
C TRP A 61 -8.30 4.26 13.84
N ASN A 62 -9.46 4.36 14.50
CA ASN A 62 -10.68 3.67 14.07
C ASN A 62 -11.17 4.14 12.68
N THR A 63 -10.98 5.42 12.38
CA THR A 63 -11.26 5.97 11.03
C THR A 63 -10.31 5.37 10.00
N ALA A 64 -9.01 5.30 10.30
CA ALA A 64 -8.01 4.71 9.42
C ALA A 64 -8.25 3.22 9.14
N LEU A 65 -8.65 2.43 10.15
CA LEU A 65 -9.03 1.02 9.96
C LEU A 65 -10.19 0.87 8.98
N THR A 66 -11.20 1.75 9.09
CA THR A 66 -12.34 1.75 8.16
C THR A 66 -11.91 2.04 6.72
N VAL A 67 -10.97 2.98 6.54
CA VAL A 67 -10.38 3.29 5.23
C VAL A 67 -9.64 2.07 4.67
N GLY A 68 -8.79 1.42 5.48
CA GLY A 68 -8.05 0.21 5.07
C GLY A 68 -8.98 -0.94 4.65
N TYR A 69 -10.06 -1.18 5.40
CA TYR A 69 -11.06 -2.19 5.05
C TYR A 69 -11.75 -1.89 3.71
N ARG A 70 -12.13 -0.62 3.47
CA ARG A 70 -12.74 -0.19 2.20
C ARG A 70 -11.75 -0.28 1.05
N LEU A 71 -10.49 0.09 1.26
CA LEU A 71 -9.43 -0.05 0.26
C LEU A 71 -9.26 -1.51 -0.16
N ARG A 72 -9.21 -2.44 0.79
CA ARG A 72 -9.12 -3.88 0.48
C ARG A 72 -10.27 -4.34 -0.42
N LYS A 73 -11.50 -3.95 -0.09
CA LYS A 73 -12.67 -4.28 -0.93
C LYS A 73 -12.55 -3.72 -2.35
N LEU A 74 -12.06 -2.49 -2.50
CA LEU A 74 -11.83 -1.87 -3.79
C LEU A 74 -10.69 -2.55 -4.57
N ALA A 75 -9.64 -3.01 -3.89
CA ALA A 75 -8.52 -3.71 -4.51
C ALA A 75 -8.90 -5.13 -4.98
N GLU A 76 -9.74 -5.85 -4.22
CA GLU A 76 -10.22 -7.19 -4.59
C GLU A 76 -11.18 -7.16 -5.80
N GLN A 77 -11.93 -6.07 -5.97
CA GLN A 77 -12.81 -5.85 -7.12
C GLN A 77 -12.71 -4.40 -7.60
N PRO A 78 -11.70 -4.07 -8.43
CA PRO A 78 -11.47 -2.71 -8.92
C PRO A 78 -12.50 -2.35 -10.01
N ARG A 79 -13.77 -2.22 -9.61
CA ARG A 79 -14.84 -1.64 -10.42
C ARG A 79 -14.89 -0.16 -10.13
N TRP A 80 -13.96 0.57 -10.71
CA TRP A 80 -13.96 2.02 -10.64
C TRP A 80 -15.08 2.56 -11.52
N ASP A 81 -16.04 3.27 -10.92
CA ASP A 81 -16.95 4.14 -11.68
C ASP A 81 -16.17 5.41 -12.03
N ASP A 82 -15.81 5.56 -13.31
CA ASP A 82 -15.16 6.74 -13.87
C ASP A 82 -15.87 8.04 -13.46
N ALA A 83 -17.21 8.04 -13.44
CA ALA A 83 -17.98 9.20 -13.06
C ALA A 83 -17.80 9.50 -11.56
N ALA A 84 -17.76 8.47 -10.71
CA ALA A 84 -17.48 8.63 -9.29
C ALA A 84 -16.05 9.15 -9.04
N LEU A 85 -15.04 8.65 -9.75
CA LEU A 85 -13.66 9.12 -9.62
C LEU A 85 -13.50 10.57 -10.10
N ARG A 86 -14.16 10.97 -11.19
CA ARG A 86 -14.18 12.38 -11.63
C ARG A 86 -14.86 13.29 -10.62
N ARG A 87 -16.00 12.87 -10.04
CA ARG A 87 -16.66 13.61 -8.95
C ARG A 87 -15.74 13.73 -7.74
N LEU A 88 -15.08 12.65 -7.33
CA LEU A 88 -14.17 12.64 -6.20
C LEU A 88 -12.96 13.57 -6.42
N ARG A 89 -12.36 13.55 -7.61
CA ARG A 89 -11.31 14.51 -8.00
C ARG A 89 -11.79 15.95 -7.84
N GLY A 90 -12.99 16.26 -8.34
CA GLY A 90 -13.61 17.58 -8.23
C GLY A 90 -13.71 18.03 -6.78
N SER A 91 -14.38 17.22 -5.94
CA SER A 91 -14.54 17.52 -4.51
C SER A 91 -13.22 17.67 -3.75
N LEU A 92 -12.21 16.84 -4.06
CA LEU A 92 -10.88 16.96 -3.44
C LEU A 92 -10.17 18.25 -3.86
N THR A 93 -10.28 18.64 -5.13
CA THR A 93 -9.64 19.85 -5.64
C THR A 93 -10.31 21.10 -5.08
N GLU A 94 -11.64 21.13 -5.03
CA GLU A 94 -12.44 22.22 -4.44
C GLU A 94 -12.12 22.42 -2.96
N ALA A 95 -11.88 21.35 -2.22
CA ALA A 95 -11.48 21.39 -0.81
C ALA A 95 -9.99 21.71 -0.59
N GLY A 96 -9.20 21.98 -1.65
CA GLY A 96 -7.78 22.33 -1.56
C GLY A 96 -6.81 21.14 -1.49
N TYR A 97 -7.30 19.90 -1.56
CA TYR A 97 -6.48 18.69 -1.57
C TYR A 97 -5.97 18.34 -2.99
N THR A 98 -5.29 19.28 -3.65
CA THR A 98 -4.87 19.15 -5.05
C THR A 98 -4.04 17.88 -5.34
N GLY A 99 -3.13 17.51 -4.44
CA GLY A 99 -2.32 16.29 -4.61
C GLY A 99 -3.16 15.00 -4.59
N MET A 100 -4.20 14.94 -3.76
CA MET A 100 -5.13 13.80 -3.73
C MET A 100 -6.03 13.78 -4.96
N GLY A 101 -6.47 14.94 -5.44
CA GLY A 101 -7.20 15.06 -6.72
C GLY A 101 -6.40 14.48 -7.88
N GLN A 102 -5.10 14.77 -7.97
CA GLN A 102 -4.20 14.22 -8.99
C GLN A 102 -3.99 12.70 -8.86
N LEU A 103 -4.01 12.15 -7.64
CA LEU A 103 -3.95 10.70 -7.43
C LEU A 103 -5.22 10.02 -7.94
N ALA A 104 -6.41 10.58 -7.63
CA ALA A 104 -7.67 10.07 -8.16
C ALA A 104 -7.74 10.15 -9.69
N GLU A 105 -7.19 11.21 -10.29
CA GLU A 105 -7.07 11.34 -11.75
C GLU A 105 -6.15 10.28 -12.36
N ARG A 106 -5.01 9.97 -11.72
CA ARG A 106 -4.13 8.88 -12.17
C ARG A 106 -4.85 7.53 -12.16
N SER A 107 -5.73 7.28 -11.20
CA SER A 107 -6.54 6.06 -11.15
C SER A 107 -7.60 5.94 -12.26
N LEU A 108 -7.92 7.02 -12.98
CA LEU A 108 -8.75 6.95 -14.20
C LEU A 108 -7.98 6.40 -15.42
N ASN A 109 -6.66 6.46 -15.40
CA ASN A 109 -5.81 5.99 -16.49
C ASN A 109 -5.35 4.56 -16.20
N THR A 110 -6.28 3.62 -16.28
CA THR A 110 -6.12 2.21 -15.90
C THR A 110 -5.32 1.41 -16.95
N LEU A 111 -4.04 1.72 -17.10
CA LEU A 111 -3.05 0.74 -17.52
C LEU A 111 -2.18 0.47 -16.30
N HIS A 112 -2.44 -0.63 -15.60
CA HIS A 112 -1.55 -1.08 -14.56
C HIS A 112 -0.21 -1.46 -15.24
N PRO A 113 0.96 -0.94 -14.82
CA PRO A 113 2.23 -1.22 -15.52
C PRO A 113 2.58 -2.71 -15.66
N ALA A 114 2.03 -3.58 -14.80
CA ALA A 114 2.20 -5.03 -14.91
C ALA A 114 1.32 -5.69 -16.00
N ASP A 115 0.28 -5.01 -16.49
CA ASP A 115 -0.60 -5.54 -17.54
C ASP A 115 0.05 -5.48 -18.93
N THR A 116 1.07 -4.63 -19.11
CA THR A 116 1.83 -4.52 -20.36
C THR A 116 2.90 -5.61 -20.54
N ASP A 117 3.33 -6.28 -19.46
CA ASP A 117 4.34 -7.35 -19.54
C ASP A 117 3.79 -8.65 -20.18
N VAL A 118 2.47 -8.88 -20.07
CA VAL A 118 1.81 -10.09 -20.63
C VAL A 118 1.67 -10.02 -22.15
N ARG A 119 1.64 -8.80 -22.74
CA ARG A 119 1.35 -8.63 -24.17
C ARG A 119 2.56 -8.83 -25.08
N THR A 120 3.79 -8.67 -24.57
CA THR A 120 5.02 -8.84 -25.37
C THR A 120 5.45 -10.29 -25.58
N ALA A 121 4.86 -11.25 -24.87
CA ALA A 121 5.22 -12.67 -24.98
C ALA A 121 4.46 -13.42 -26.09
N ARG A 122 3.38 -12.87 -26.65
CA ARG A 122 2.48 -13.58 -27.58
C ARG A 122 2.69 -13.26 -29.06
N ASP A 123 3.42 -12.20 -29.39
CA ASP A 123 3.71 -11.77 -30.78
C ASP A 123 5.05 -12.28 -31.34
N ARG A 124 5.62 -13.34 -30.76
CA ARG A 124 6.85 -13.99 -31.25
C ARG A 124 6.68 -15.50 -31.48
N THR A 125 5.61 -15.88 -32.15
CA THR A 125 5.47 -17.20 -32.79
C THR A 125 4.94 -17.02 -34.18
#